data_AF-A0A3N5E787-F1
#
_entry.id   AF-A0A3N5E787-F1
#
_cell.length_a   1.000
_cell.length_b   1.000
_cell.length_c   1.000
_cell.angle_alpha   90.00
_cell.angle_beta   90.00
_cell.angle_gamma   90.00
#
_symmetry.space_group_name_H-M   'P 1'
#
loop_
_entity.id
_entity.type
_entity.pdbx_description
1 polymer ?
#
loop_
_entity_poly.entity_id
_entity_poly.type
_entity_poly.pdbx_seq_one_letter_code
_entity_poly.pdbx_strand_id
1 'polypeptide(L)'
;MATKDISSITVCRCVAQMHRQGIKPGWRFDRVVELLAAETGEARKVCEAAINREIRKGLVEWGIGFSIGWLTHEGIALLEKNEGEDKVNANDGL
;
A
#
# COMPACT_ATOMS: atom_id res chain seq x y z
N MET A 1 17.73 -12.02 7.79
CA MET A 1 16.65 -11.33 8.51
C MET A 1 15.35 -11.72 7.84
N ALA A 2 14.48 -12.42 8.55
CA ALA A 2 13.16 -12.77 8.04
C ALA A 2 12.30 -11.49 8.06
N THR A 3 12.38 -10.71 6.99
CA THR A 3 11.33 -9.75 6.65
C THR A 3 10.05 -10.57 6.58
N LYS A 4 9.15 -10.41 7.55
CA LYS A 4 7.75 -10.78 7.32
C LYS A 4 7.35 -10.07 6.04
N ASP A 5 6.96 -10.86 5.04
CA ASP A 5 6.68 -10.34 3.71
C ASP A 5 5.47 -9.41 3.80
N ILE A 6 5.72 -8.12 3.98
CA ILE A 6 4.70 -7.09 3.77
C ILE A 6 4.25 -7.26 2.32
N SER A 7 3.02 -7.73 2.14
CA SER A 7 2.50 -8.02 0.81
C SER A 7 2.34 -6.74 -0.01
N SER A 8 2.50 -6.85 -1.32
CA SER A 8 2.25 -5.73 -2.24
C SER A 8 0.82 -5.18 -2.10
N ILE A 9 -0.15 -6.06 -1.80
CA ILE A 9 -1.56 -5.70 -1.61
C ILE A 9 -1.73 -4.83 -0.36
N THR A 10 -1.09 -5.20 0.75
CA THR A 10 -1.09 -4.42 2.01
C THR A 10 -0.59 -3.00 1.75
N VAL A 11 0.55 -2.87 1.06
CA VAL A 11 1.11 -1.55 0.72
C VAL A 11 0.12 -0.74 -0.13
N CYS A 12 -0.44 -1.36 -1.18
CA CYS A 12 -1.40 -0.68 -2.05
C CYS A 12 -2.66 -0.26 -1.28
N ARG A 13 -3.17 -1.10 -0.38
CA ARG A 13 -4.33 -0.81 0.46
C ARG A 13 -4.09 0.39 1.37
N CYS A 14 -2.93 0.45 2.05
CA CYS A 14 -2.57 1.60 2.89
C CYS A 14 -2.44 2.89 2.06
N VAL A 15 -1.88 2.83 0.85
CA VAL A 15 -1.78 3.98 -0.07
C VAL A 15 -3.18 4.45 -0.50
N ALA A 16 -4.08 3.53 -0.84
CA ALA A 16 -5.47 3.86 -1.17
C ALA A 16 -6.20 4.51 0.02
N GLN A 17 -6.01 3.97 1.23
CA GLN A 17 -6.59 4.52 2.45
C GLN A 17 -6.06 5.93 2.76
N MET A 18 -4.76 6.16 2.59
CA MET A 18 -4.16 7.48 2.71
C MET A 18 -4.77 8.48 1.72
N HIS A 19 -5.07 8.05 0.49
CA HIS A 19 -5.73 8.88 -0.53
C HIS A 19 -7.14 9.27 -0.11
N ARG A 20 -7.91 8.32 0.41
CA ARG A 20 -9.26 8.59 0.96
C ARG A 20 -9.23 9.57 2.14
N GLN A 21 -8.14 9.62 2.92
CA GLN A 21 -7.97 10.56 4.03
C GLN A 21 -7.63 12.00 3.57
N GLY A 22 -7.39 12.24 2.27
CA GLY A 22 -7.11 13.59 1.76
C GLY A 22 -5.83 14.21 2.30
N ILE A 23 -4.83 13.40 2.64
CA ILE A 23 -3.59 13.83 3.30
C ILE A 23 -2.79 14.79 2.40
N LYS A 24 -2.28 15.86 3.02
CA LYS A 24 -1.42 16.85 2.35
C LYS A 24 -0.19 16.17 1.72
N PRO A 25 0.23 16.56 0.50
CA PRO A 25 1.32 15.91 -0.23
C PRO A 25 2.58 15.66 0.62
N GLY A 26 3.07 16.64 1.37
CA GLY A 26 4.30 16.48 2.18
C GLY A 26 4.24 15.40 3.27
N TRP A 27 3.06 14.94 3.68
CA TRP A 27 2.87 13.98 4.79
C TRP A 27 2.42 12.59 4.32
N ARG A 28 2.30 12.40 3.00
CA ARG A 28 1.76 11.17 2.42
C ARG A 28 2.64 9.95 2.70
N PHE A 29 3.95 10.10 2.57
CA PHE A 29 4.89 9.01 2.81
C PHE A 29 4.86 8.57 4.27
N ASP A 30 5.05 9.51 5.21
CA ASP A 30 4.96 9.24 6.64
C ASP A 30 3.62 8.60 7.02
N ARG A 31 2.51 9.08 6.46
CA ARG A 31 1.19 8.54 6.78
C ARG A 31 1.01 7.10 6.30
N VAL A 32 1.49 6.77 5.10
CA VAL A 32 1.44 5.39 4.59
C VAL A 32 2.32 4.47 5.44
N VAL A 33 3.48 4.96 5.88
CA VAL A 33 4.37 4.22 6.78
C VAL A 33 3.70 3.97 8.14
N GLU A 34 3.01 4.95 8.71
CA GLU A 34 2.23 4.78 9.95
C GLU A 34 1.10 3.76 9.78
N LEU A 35 0.37 3.83 8.67
CA LEU A 35 -0.71 2.87 8.38
C LEU A 35 -0.16 1.45 8.24
N LEU A 36 0.94 1.27 7.50
CA LEU A 36 1.61 -0.02 7.36
C LEU A 36 2.13 -0.55 8.69
N ALA A 37 2.74 0.30 9.50
CA ALA A 37 3.25 -0.08 10.82
C ALA A 37 2.11 -0.48 11.76
N ALA A 38 0.98 0.25 11.73
CA ALA A 38 -0.19 -0.07 12.53
C ALA A 38 -0.86 -1.38 12.08
N GLU A 39 -0.87 -1.66 10.77
CA GLU A 39 -1.50 -2.84 10.19
C GLU A 39 -0.66 -4.11 10.34
N THR A 40 0.67 -3.99 10.20
CA THR A 40 1.60 -5.14 10.19
C THR A 40 2.33 -5.35 11.51
N GLY A 41 2.36 -4.33 12.38
CA GLY A 41 3.17 -4.33 13.60
C GLY A 41 4.68 -4.24 13.34
N GLU A 42 5.10 -3.96 12.10
CA GLU A 42 6.50 -3.89 11.69
C GLU A 42 7.15 -2.55 12.03
N ALA A 43 8.47 -2.57 12.13
CA ALA A 43 9.24 -1.35 12.35
C ALA A 43 9.13 -0.39 11.15
N ARG A 44 9.17 0.91 11.45
CA ARG A 44 9.09 2.00 10.46
C ARG A 44 10.01 1.77 9.25
N LYS A 45 11.28 1.44 9.47
CA LYS A 45 12.28 1.19 8.41
C LYS A 45 11.92 0.01 7.49
N VAL A 46 11.22 -0.99 8.01
CA VAL A 46 10.75 -2.15 7.21
C VAL A 46 9.61 -1.71 6.31
N CYS A 47 8.67 -0.92 6.84
CA CYS A 47 7.57 -0.34 6.07
C CYS A 47 8.08 0.60 4.97
N GLU A 48 9.05 1.46 5.28
CA GLU A 48 9.72 2.33 4.30
C GLU A 48 10.40 1.52 3.18
N ALA A 49 11.09 0.43 3.54
CA ALA A 49 11.72 -0.46 2.56
C ALA A 49 10.68 -1.15 1.66
N ALA A 50 9.54 -1.58 2.22
CA ALA A 50 8.44 -2.19 1.46
C ALA A 50 7.82 -1.19 0.47
N ILE A 51 7.54 0.04 0.90
CA ILE A 51 7.03 1.09 0.01
C ILE A 51 8.03 1.37 -1.12
N ASN A 52 9.31 1.56 -0.79
CA ASN A 52 10.35 1.79 -1.80
C ASN A 52 10.47 0.64 -2.80
N ARG A 53 10.25 -0.60 -2.36
CA ARG A 53 10.19 -1.77 -3.24
C ARG A 53 9.02 -1.66 -4.22
N GLU A 54 7.83 -1.29 -3.75
CA GLU A 54 6.65 -1.15 -4.61
C GLU A 54 6.73 0.07 -5.55
N ILE A 55 7.41 1.14 -5.14
CA ILE A 55 7.77 2.26 -6.01
C ILE A 55 8.68 1.79 -7.15
N ARG A 56 9.73 1.02 -6.83
CA ARG A 56 10.63 0.46 -7.85
C ARG A 56 9.94 -0.49 -8.82
N LYS A 57 8.90 -1.18 -8.36
CA LYS A 57 8.06 -2.04 -9.22
C LYS A 57 7.09 -1.25 -10.09
N GLY A 58 6.92 0.05 -9.87
CA GLY A 58 5.96 0.88 -10.60
C GLY A 58 4.51 0.72 -10.13
N LEU A 59 4.26 0.12 -8.97
CA LEU A 59 2.92 -0.02 -8.39
C LEU A 59 2.48 1.24 -7.64
N VAL A 60 3.45 1.99 -7.13
CA VAL A 60 3.26 3.26 -6.43
C VAL A 60 4.10 4.33 -7.10
N GLU A 61 3.48 5.44 -7.46
CA GLU A 61 4.16 6.56 -8.10
C GLU A 61 4.83 7.45 -7.06
N TRP A 62 6.08 7.82 -7.32
CA TRP A 62 6.83 8.79 -6.53
C TRP A 62 6.76 10.17 -7.20
N GLY A 63 6.19 11.15 -6.50
CA GLY A 63 6.05 12.51 -7.00
C GLY A 63 7.32 13.34 -6.80
N ILE A 64 7.52 14.35 -7.66
CA ILE A 64 8.53 15.39 -7.47
C ILE A 64 8.17 16.17 -6.19
N GLY A 65 9.03 16.08 -5.17
CA GLY A 65 8.80 16.70 -3.85
C GLY A 65 8.78 15.74 -2.65
N PHE A 66 9.37 14.54 -2.77
CA PHE A 66 9.49 13.55 -1.68
C PHE A 66 8.14 13.02 -1.13
N SER A 67 7.10 13.14 -1.94
CA SER A 67 5.76 12.70 -1.60
C SER A 67 5.41 11.45 -2.39
N ILE A 68 4.83 10.45 -1.72
CA ILE A 68 4.10 9.39 -2.42
C ILE A 68 2.98 10.08 -3.21
N GLY A 69 3.05 9.92 -4.52
CA GLY A 69 2.08 10.45 -5.44
C GLY A 69 0.78 9.67 -5.28
N TRP A 70 0.69 8.54 -5.97
CA TRP A 70 -0.57 7.84 -6.23
C TRP A 70 -0.31 6.36 -6.50
N LEU A 71 -1.37 5.55 -6.41
CA LEU A 71 -1.33 4.21 -7.00
C LEU A 71 -1.31 4.36 -8.52
N THR A 72 -0.44 3.61 -9.18
CA THR A 72 -0.46 3.52 -10.63
C THR A 72 -1.61 2.63 -11.10
N HIS A 73 -1.87 2.61 -12.40
CA HIS A 73 -2.88 1.71 -12.99
C HIS A 73 -2.61 0.24 -12.63
N GLU A 74 -1.34 -0.16 -12.55
CA GLU A 74 -0.95 -1.51 -12.14
C GLU A 74 -1.25 -1.78 -10.66
N GLY A 75 -1.00 -0.80 -9.78
CA GLY A 75 -1.32 -0.90 -8.35
C GLY A 75 -2.84 -0.98 -8.09
N ILE A 76 -3.63 -0.23 -8.87
CA ILE A 76 -5.10 -0.29 -8.82
C ILE A 76 -5.59 -1.65 -9.32
N ALA A 77 -5.11 -2.12 -10.47
CA ALA A 77 -5.50 -3.42 -11.01
C ALA A 77 -5.16 -4.57 -10.05
N LEU A 78 -4.03 -4.46 -9.33
CA LEU A 78 -3.63 -5.45 -8.32
C LEU A 78 -4.56 -5.44 -7.10
N LEU A 79 -5.01 -4.27 -6.67
CA LEU A 79 -6.04 -4.13 -5.62
C LEU A 79 -7.38 -4.71 -6.06
N GLU A 80 -7.88 -4.31 -7.23
CA GLU A 80 -9.17 -4.74 -7.76
C GLU A 80 -9.24 -6.25 -7.97
N LYS A 81 -8.16 -6.86 -8.46
CA LYS A 81 -8.07 -8.31 -8.63
C LYS A 81 -8.20 -9.06 -7.31
N ASN A 82 -7.63 -8.53 -6.22
CA ASN A 82 -7.67 -9.16 -4.90
C ASN A 82 -8.96 -8.82 -4.11
N GLU A 83 -9.50 -7.60 -4.22
CA GLU A 83 -10.80 -7.24 -3.63
C GLU A 83 -11.97 -7.95 -4.33
N GLY A 84 -11.81 -8.30 -5.61
CA GLY A 84 -12.75 -9.15 -6.35
C GLY A 84 -12.80 -10.59 -5.82
N GLU A 85 -11.68 -11.16 -5.41
CA GLU A 85 -11.61 -12.53 -4.87
C GLU A 85 -12.20 -12.63 -3.44
N ASP A 86 -12.15 -11.56 -2.66
CA ASP A 86 -12.75 -11.50 -1.31
C ASP A 86 -14.30 -11.60 -1.37
N LYS A 87 -14.92 -11.12 -2.46
CA LYS A 87 -16.37 -11.24 -2.68
C LYS A 87 -16.81 -12.58 -3.28
N VAL A 88 -15.90 -13.33 -3.91
CA VAL A 88 -16.22 -14.65 -4.48
C VAL A 88 -16.13 -15.73 -3.41
N ASN A 89 -15.19 -15.64 -2.47
CA ASN A 89 -15.08 -16.60 -1.36
C ASN A 89 -16.19 -16.47 -0.28
N ALA A 90 -16.99 -15.39 -0.30
CA ALA A 90 -18.12 -15.23 0.61
C ALA A 90 -19.42 -15.90 0.15
N ASN A 91 -19.46 -16.46 -1.07
CA ASN A 91 -20.69 -16.99 -1.68
C ASN A 91 -20.69 -18.50 -1.97
N ASP A 92 -19.62 -19.24 -1.65
CA ASP A 92 -19.55 -20.71 -1.81
C ASP A 92 -19.83 -21.45 -0.49
N GLY A 93 -20.79 -20.96 0.29
CA GLY A 93 -21.06 -21.44 1.65
C GLY A 93 -22.52 -21.50 2.06
N LEU A 94 -23.46 -21.68 1.13
CA LEU A 94 -24.89 -21.91 1.42
C LEU A 94 -25.53 -22.91 0.45
#